data_AF-G7TGB1-F1
#
_entry.id   AF-G7TGB1-F1
#
_cell.length_a   1.000
_cell.length_b   1.000
_cell.length_c   1.000
_cell.angle_alpha   90.00
_cell.angle_beta   90.00
_cell.angle_gamma   90.00
#
_symmetry.space_group_name_H-M   'P 1'
#
loop_
_entity.id
_entity.type
_entity.pdbx_description
1 polymer ?
#
loop_
_entity_poly.entity_id
_entity_poly.type
_entity_poly.pdbx_seq_one_letter_code
_entity_poly.pdbx_strand_id
1 'polypeptide(L)'
;MASFYSDLSDLDKIDWPLLQARDFRRDPDDPAKFERYQAEALIHRHVPLDGLRGIVCHTDGLKQTIERQLQERNLKLPVHTRTGWYFR
;
A
#
# COMPACT_ATOMS: atom_id res chain seq x y z
N MET A 1 -18.09 -11.85 8.05
CA MET A 1 -17.20 -12.04 9.22
C MET A 1 -15.77 -12.04 8.71
N ALA A 2 -14.88 -11.29 9.36
CA ALA A 2 -13.47 -11.20 8.96
C ALA A 2 -12.74 -12.53 9.17
N SER A 3 -11.83 -12.87 8.26
CA SER A 3 -10.91 -14.01 8.38
C SER A 3 -9.52 -13.49 8.75
N PHE A 4 -8.81 -14.21 9.62
CA PHE A 4 -7.49 -13.84 10.10
C PHE A 4 -6.48 -14.92 9.72
N TYR A 5 -5.36 -14.49 9.15
CA TYR A 5 -4.27 -15.37 8.70
C TYR A 5 -2.96 -14.88 9.29
N SER A 6 -2.01 -15.79 9.48
CA SER A 6 -0.69 -15.46 10.04
C SER A 6 0.47 -16.15 9.32
N ASP A 7 0.18 -16.98 8.32
CA ASP A 7 1.18 -17.59 7.44
C ASP A 7 1.29 -16.83 6.12
N LEU A 8 2.51 -16.71 5.59
CA LEU A 8 2.76 -16.12 4.28
C LEU A 8 2.21 -16.99 3.14
N SER A 9 1.98 -18.29 3.36
CA SER A 9 1.32 -19.14 2.38
C SER A 9 -0.13 -18.72 2.09
N ASP A 10 -0.76 -18.00 3.01
CA ASP A 10 -2.16 -17.55 2.91
C ASP A 10 -2.34 -16.24 2.13
N LEU A 11 -1.28 -15.75 1.47
CA LEU A 11 -1.38 -14.57 0.60
C LEU A 11 -2.34 -14.80 -0.58
N ASP A 12 -2.68 -16.04 -0.92
CA ASP A 12 -3.71 -16.40 -1.91
C ASP A 12 -5.14 -16.07 -1.45
N LYS A 13 -5.37 -15.84 -0.16
CA LYS A 13 -6.68 -15.48 0.41
C LYS A 13 -7.03 -14.01 0.19
N ILE A 14 -6.05 -13.19 -0.19
CA ILE A 14 -6.28 -11.79 -0.56
C ILE A 14 -6.83 -11.75 -1.99
N ASP A 15 -7.94 -11.04 -2.17
CA ASP A 15 -8.56 -10.80 -3.47
C ASP A 15 -7.74 -9.78 -4.28
N TRP A 16 -6.58 -10.22 -4.78
CA TRP A 16 -5.67 -9.37 -5.55
C TRP A 16 -6.32 -8.73 -6.77
N PRO A 17 -7.14 -9.45 -7.59
CA PRO A 17 -7.82 -8.83 -8.73
C PRO A 17 -8.72 -7.66 -8.30
N LEU A 18 -9.47 -7.82 -7.20
CA LEU A 18 -10.28 -6.74 -6.66
C LEU A 18 -9.42 -5.55 -6.23
N LEU A 19 -8.39 -5.76 -5.39
CA LEU A 19 -7.54 -4.67 -4.89
C LEU A 19 -6.81 -3.93 -6.02
N GLN A 20 -6.35 -4.67 -7.04
CA GLN A 20 -5.65 -4.11 -8.19
C GLN A 20 -6.56 -3.33 -9.14
N ALA A 21 -7.87 -3.61 -9.13
CA ALA A 21 -8.84 -2.85 -9.92
C ALA A 21 -9.02 -1.40 -9.42
N ARG A 22 -8.62 -1.10 -8.17
CA ARG A 22 -8.70 0.24 -7.55
C ARG A 22 -10.12 0.82 -7.59
N ASP A 23 -11.12 -0.05 -7.54
CA ASP A 23 -12.53 0.31 -7.53
C ASP A 23 -13.11 0.28 -6.10
N PHE A 24 -12.92 1.40 -5.40
CA PHE A 24 -13.39 1.59 -4.02
C PHE A 24 -14.89 1.88 -3.91
N ARG A 25 -15.65 1.85 -5.02
CA ARG A 25 -17.09 2.09 -4.98
C ARG A 25 -17.80 0.95 -4.28
N ARG A 26 -18.78 1.29 -3.45
CA ARG A 26 -19.71 0.32 -2.84
C ARG A 26 -20.49 -0.38 -3.94
N ASP A 27 -20.56 -1.69 -3.81
CA ASP A 27 -21.36 -2.54 -4.68
C ASP A 27 -22.58 -3.02 -3.87
N PRO A 28 -23.81 -2.61 -4.23
CA PRO A 28 -25.02 -3.07 -3.53
C PRO A 28 -25.22 -4.59 -3.62
N ASP A 29 -24.74 -5.21 -4.70
CA ASP A 29 -24.85 -6.65 -4.95
C ASP A 29 -23.69 -7.43 -4.28
N ASP A 30 -22.62 -6.73 -3.89
CA ASP A 30 -21.49 -7.28 -3.14
C ASP A 30 -21.07 -6.34 -1.96
N PRO A 31 -21.84 -6.32 -0.86
CA PRO A 31 -21.53 -5.48 0.31
C PRO A 31 -20.17 -5.79 0.95
N ALA A 32 -19.70 -7.04 0.83
CA ALA A 32 -18.42 -7.50 1.39
C ALA A 32 -17.21 -7.02 0.58
N LYS A 33 -17.41 -6.49 -0.63
CA LYS A 33 -16.36 -5.83 -1.42
C LYS A 33 -15.64 -4.76 -0.60
N PHE A 34 -16.38 -3.93 0.12
CA PHE A 34 -15.81 -2.86 0.93
C PHE A 34 -14.97 -3.40 2.09
N GLU A 35 -15.39 -4.50 2.71
CA GLU A 35 -14.62 -5.18 3.78
C GLU A 35 -13.32 -5.78 3.23
N ARG A 36 -13.32 -6.37 2.03
CA ARG A 36 -12.10 -6.90 1.38
C ARG A 36 -11.08 -5.83 1.02
N TYR A 37 -11.51 -4.61 0.70
CA TYR A 37 -10.59 -3.47 0.53
C TYR A 37 -9.90 -3.03 1.82
N GLN A 38 -10.39 -3.47 2.98
CA GLN A 38 -9.77 -3.25 4.28
C GLN A 38 -8.87 -4.42 4.70
N ALA A 39 -8.42 -5.27 3.77
CA ALA A 39 -7.41 -6.27 4.08
C ALA A 39 -6.09 -5.59 4.51
N GLU A 40 -5.68 -5.82 5.77
CA GLU A 40 -4.47 -5.26 6.35
C GLU A 40 -3.41 -6.36 6.56
N ALA A 41 -2.16 -6.08 6.17
CA ALA A 41 -1.01 -6.92 6.50
C ALA A 41 -0.14 -6.19 7.53
N LEU A 42 -0.12 -6.69 8.77
CA LEU A 42 0.66 -6.10 9.84
C LEU A 42 2.08 -6.68 9.84
N ILE A 43 3.08 -5.82 9.60
CA ILE A 43 4.49 -6.16 9.85
C ILE A 43 4.89 -5.54 11.18
N HIS A 44 5.11 -6.39 12.18
CA HIS A 44 5.43 -5.93 13.53
C HIS A 44 6.94 -5.65 13.68
N ARG A 45 7.28 -4.53 14.32
CA ARG A 45 8.64 -4.05 14.66
C ARG A 45 9.54 -3.63 13.51
N HIS A 46 9.68 -4.44 12.47
CA HIS A 46 10.71 -4.21 11.45
C HIS A 46 10.23 -4.59 10.04
N VAL A 47 10.29 -3.62 9.13
CA VAL A 47 10.15 -3.81 7.68
C VAL A 47 11.51 -3.51 7.06
N PRO A 48 12.16 -4.47 6.39
CA PRO A 48 13.39 -4.18 5.66
C PRO A 48 13.11 -3.26 4.48
N LEU A 49 13.92 -2.22 4.31
CA LEU A 49 13.76 -1.27 3.20
C LEU A 49 13.95 -1.92 1.83
N ASP A 50 14.73 -3.00 1.75
CA ASP A 50 14.91 -3.79 0.51
C ASP A 50 13.62 -4.48 0.04
N GLY A 51 12.62 -4.62 0.93
CA GLY A 51 11.29 -5.09 0.57
C GLY A 51 10.42 -4.01 -0.09
N LEU A 52 10.85 -2.76 -0.12
CA LEU A 52 10.10 -1.64 -0.68
C LEU A 52 10.55 -1.35 -2.11
N ARG A 53 9.58 -1.22 -3.01
CA ARG A 53 9.84 -0.78 -4.40
C ARG A 53 10.10 0.72 -4.51
N GLY A 54 9.57 1.51 -3.58
CA GLY A 54 9.65 2.96 -3.61
C GLY A 54 8.65 3.63 -2.67
N ILE A 55 8.79 4.94 -2.51
CA ILE A 55 7.88 5.79 -1.77
C ILE A 55 7.07 6.64 -2.75
N VAL A 56 5.80 6.86 -2.46
CA VAL A 56 4.92 7.71 -3.27
C VAL A 56 4.36 8.81 -2.38
N CYS A 57 4.40 10.06 -2.86
CA CYS A 57 3.86 11.22 -2.17
C CYS A 57 2.97 12.07 -3.09
N HIS A 58 2.20 12.98 -2.49
CA HIS A 58 1.23 13.80 -3.22
C HIS A 58 1.86 15.04 -3.89
N THR A 59 2.90 15.65 -3.30
CA THR A 59 3.50 16.90 -3.81
C THR A 59 5.01 16.78 -3.99
N ASP A 60 5.56 17.62 -4.88
CA ASP A 60 7.00 17.68 -5.12
C ASP A 60 7.79 18.23 -3.92
N GLY A 61 7.21 19.15 -3.15
CA GLY A 61 7.84 19.63 -1.91
C GLY A 61 8.01 18.51 -0.86
N LEU A 62 7.03 17.61 -0.78
CA LEU A 62 7.14 16.43 0.09
C LEU A 62 8.15 15.41 -0.47
N LYS A 63 8.17 15.22 -1.80
CA LYS A 63 9.17 14.39 -2.47
C LYS A 63 10.59 14.83 -2.10
N GLN A 64 10.91 16.11 -2.29
CA GLN A 64 12.23 16.66 -1.96
C GLN A 64 12.60 16.46 -0.48
N THR A 65 11.62 16.61 0.40
CA THR A 65 11.82 16.38 1.84
C THR A 65 12.20 14.92 2.13
N ILE A 66 11.50 13.97 1.51
CA ILE A 66 11.79 12.53 1.67
C ILE A 66 13.14 12.16 1.03
N GLU A 67 13.43 12.67 -0.16
CA GLU A 67 14.71 12.43 -0.84
C GLU A 67 15.90 12.92 -0.01
N ARG A 68 15.79 14.10 0.61
CA ARG A 68 16.80 14.59 1.57
C ARG A 68 16.98 13.65 2.75
N GLN A 69 15.90 13.17 3.35
CA GLN A 69 15.97 12.22 4.47
C GLN A 69 16.62 10.89 4.08
N LEU A 70 16.35 10.38 2.88
CA LEU A 70 16.99 9.18 2.35
C LEU A 70 18.49 9.41 2.13
N GLN A 71 18.87 10.57 1.57
CA GLN A 71 20.26 10.93 1.33
C GLN A 71 21.07 11.05 2.64
N GLU A 72 20.52 11.70 3.66
CA GLU A 72 21.15 11.81 5.00
C GLU A 72 21.45 10.44 5.62
N ARG A 73 20.66 9.43 5.27
CA ARG A 73 20.78 8.04 5.77
C ARG A 73 21.52 7.12 4.79
N ASN A 74 22.02 7.67 3.68
CA ASN A 74 22.67 6.93 2.59
C ASN A 74 21.79 5.78 2.04
N LEU A 75 20.47 5.99 2.01
CA LEU A 75 19.49 5.04 1.50
C LEU A 75 19.16 5.31 0.04
N LYS A 76 19.08 4.24 -0.76
CA LYS A 76 18.74 4.31 -2.19
C LYS A 76 17.35 3.74 -2.40
N LEU A 77 16.33 4.58 -2.29
CA LEU A 77 14.93 4.21 -2.52
C LEU A 77 14.26 5.27 -3.41
N PRO A 78 13.59 4.90 -4.52
CA PRO A 78 12.99 5.88 -5.41
C PRO A 78 11.76 6.53 -4.75
N VAL A 79 11.60 7.84 -4.95
CA VAL A 79 10.45 8.62 -4.47
C VAL A 79 9.71 9.22 -5.66
N HIS A 80 8.39 9.03 -5.70
CA HIS A 80 7.55 9.47 -6.82
C HIS A 80 6.42 10.39 -6.36
N THR A 81 6.23 11.51 -7.04
CA THR A 81 5.04 12.36 -6.87
C THR A 81 3.91 11.83 -7.74
N ARG A 82 2.75 11.51 -7.15
CA ARG A 82 1.54 11.12 -7.89
C ARG A 82 0.28 11.66 -7.21
N THR A 83 -0.19 12.81 -7.70
CA THR A 83 -1.37 13.51 -7.21
C THR A 83 -2.67 12.73 -7.37
N GLY A 84 -2.81 11.90 -8.42
CA GLY A 84 -4.01 11.08 -8.68
C GLY A 84 -3.89 9.60 -8.29
N TRP A 85 -3.11 9.25 -7.27
CA TRP A 85 -2.90 7.84 -6.90
C TRP A 85 -4.12 7.21 -6.23
N TYR A 86 -4.68 7.83 -5.19
CA TYR A 86 -5.77 7.21 -4.43
C TYR A 86 -7.16 7.66 -4.90
N PHE A 87 -7.29 8.94 -5.24
CA PHE A 87 -8.55 9.52 -5.67
C PHE A 87 -8.32 10.18 -7.03
N ARG A 88 -9.14 9.77 -8.02
CA ARG A 88 -9.29 10.47 -9.29
C ARG A 88 -10.55 11.31 -9.23
#